data_AF-A0A943SNJ8-F1
#
_entry.id   AF-A0A943SNJ8-F1
#
_cell.length_a   1.000
_cell.length_b   1.000
_cell.length_c   1.000
_cell.angle_alpha   90.00
_cell.angle_beta   90.00
_cell.angle_gamma   90.00
#
_symmetry.space_group_name_H-M   'P 1'
#
loop_
_entity.id
_entity.type
_entity.pdbx_description
1 polymer ?
#
loop_
_entity_poly.entity_id
_entity_poly.type
_entity_poly.pdbx_seq_one_letter_code
_entity_poly.pdbx_strand_id
1 'polypeptide(L)'
;MHDPDGRKIFYSDGENNFDLPLDLIEEIYEKNEDKIKLNSIEGFETPKKDKEEDSIDETFEDKGEAQEESKEDIGLKDEEKYDSYYLERIDEVEEILEDICESIPSYAFDHLNGGIILSEDKKYHEESRADDLLIMGEYQRSILGNMIKIYYGSFMEMYRYSSRERLKEKLEEVLLHEFTHHLEFLANEWGLVIEDKKFLEEYRKGKNNE
;
A
#
# COMPACT_ATOMS: atom_id res chain seq x y z
N MET A 1 -7.38 12.14 5.19
CA MET A 1 -8.69 11.79 4.59
C MET A 1 -9.75 11.62 5.67
N HIS A 2 -10.89 12.30 5.59
CA HIS A 2 -12.02 12.08 6.52
C HIS A 2 -13.14 11.34 5.78
N ASP A 3 -13.64 10.25 6.37
CA ASP A 3 -14.89 9.65 5.92
C ASP A 3 -16.07 10.56 6.32
N PRO A 4 -17.05 10.83 5.43
CA PRO A 4 -18.23 11.62 5.75
C PRO A 4 -19.07 11.08 6.92
N ASP A 5 -18.91 9.82 7.32
CA ASP A 5 -19.60 9.20 8.47
C ASP A 5 -18.96 9.52 9.84
N GLY A 6 -17.88 10.32 9.89
CA GLY A 6 -17.43 11.04 11.08
C GLY A 6 -17.00 10.19 12.29
N ARG A 7 -16.77 8.88 12.11
CA ARG A 7 -16.46 7.99 13.25
C ARG A 7 -15.04 7.44 13.28
N LYS A 8 -14.32 7.38 12.18
CA LYS A 8 -12.99 6.79 12.15
C LYS A 8 -12.16 7.39 11.03
N ILE A 9 -10.88 7.52 11.32
CA ILE A 9 -9.88 8.11 10.45
C ILE A 9 -8.96 6.97 9.97
N PHE A 10 -8.52 7.03 8.71
CA PHE A 10 -7.53 6.13 8.15
C PHE A 10 -6.14 6.77 8.20
N TYR A 11 -5.15 5.98 8.59
CA TYR A 11 -3.73 6.31 8.53
C TYR A 11 -2.97 5.18 7.86
N SER A 12 -2.08 5.53 6.93
CA SER A 12 -1.15 4.64 6.26
C SER A 12 0.27 5.05 6.60
N ASP A 13 0.78 4.63 7.75
CA ASP A 13 2.21 4.42 7.94
C ASP A 13 2.41 3.48 9.13
N GLY A 14 2.92 2.29 8.88
CA GLY A 14 3.22 1.31 9.92
C GLY A 14 4.72 1.18 10.11
N GLU A 15 5.32 2.02 10.95
CA GLU A 15 6.47 1.74 11.85
C GLU A 15 7.61 0.82 11.33
N ASN A 16 7.92 0.81 10.03
CA ASN A 16 9.04 0.00 9.52
C ASN A 16 10.00 0.78 8.62
N ASN A 17 9.88 2.10 8.61
CA ASN A 17 10.61 2.95 7.70
C ASN A 17 11.42 4.02 8.41
N PHE A 18 12.51 3.59 9.08
CA PHE A 18 13.64 4.42 9.54
C PHE A 18 13.18 5.80 10.04
N ASP A 19 12.88 5.93 11.34
CA ASP A 19 12.45 7.17 12.00
C ASP A 19 13.46 8.32 11.83
N LEU A 20 13.47 8.92 10.65
CA LEU A 20 14.06 10.23 10.45
C LEU A 20 13.04 11.23 11.01
N PRO A 21 13.45 12.09 11.95
CA PRO A 21 12.60 13.16 12.46
C PRO A 21 12.02 13.98 11.31
N LEU A 22 10.77 14.42 11.44
CA LEU A 22 10.10 15.30 10.46
C LEU A 22 10.99 16.47 10.06
N ASP A 23 11.54 17.16 11.05
CA ASP A 23 12.43 18.31 10.85
C ASP A 23 13.63 17.96 9.95
N LEU A 24 14.16 16.74 10.05
CA LEU A 24 15.28 16.28 9.24
C LEU A 24 14.84 15.90 7.82
N ILE A 25 13.66 15.29 7.67
CA ILE A 25 13.08 14.98 6.35
C ILE A 25 12.74 16.29 5.61
N GLU A 26 12.05 17.23 6.27
CA GLU A 26 11.72 18.54 5.73
C GLU A 26 13.00 19.33 5.40
N GLU A 27 14.01 19.34 6.27
CA GLU A 27 15.29 20.00 5.99
C GLU A 27 16.02 19.37 4.77
N ILE A 28 15.97 18.05 4.60
CA ILE A 28 16.54 17.36 3.43
C ILE A 28 15.74 17.69 2.16
N TYR A 29 14.40 17.68 2.24
CA TYR A 29 13.51 17.91 1.12
C TYR A 29 13.61 19.35 0.61
N GLU A 30 13.57 20.34 1.51
CA GLU A 30 13.74 21.76 1.18
C GLU A 30 15.16 22.03 0.61
N LYS A 31 16.21 21.43 1.19
CA LYS A 31 17.57 21.55 0.64
C LYS A 31 17.74 20.92 -0.74
N ASN A 32 16.97 19.87 -1.05
CA ASN A 32 17.03 19.19 -2.34
C ASN A 32 16.26 19.96 -3.42
N GLU A 33 15.12 20.60 -3.11
CA GLU A 33 14.44 21.51 -4.04
C GLU A 33 15.37 22.63 -4.53
N ASP A 34 16.16 23.22 -3.64
CA ASP A 34 17.09 24.29 -4.00
C ASP A 34 18.24 23.80 -4.89
N LYS A 35 18.70 22.55 -4.69
CA LYS A 35 19.72 21.91 -5.54
C LYS A 35 19.17 21.50 -6.91
N ILE A 36 17.93 21.03 -6.99
CA ILE A 36 17.28 20.66 -8.26
C ILE A 36 17.02 21.93 -9.10
N LYS A 37 16.65 23.05 -8.47
CA LYS A 37 16.53 24.37 -9.14
C LYS A 37 17.88 24.85 -9.69
N LEU A 38 18.99 24.57 -9.01
CA LEU A 38 20.35 24.90 -9.47
C LEU A 38 20.82 24.01 -10.64
N ASN A 39 20.50 22.71 -10.63
CA ASN A 39 20.91 21.78 -11.69
C ASN A 39 20.07 21.88 -12.97
N SER A 40 18.87 22.48 -12.90
CA SER A 40 17.99 22.68 -14.06
C SER A 40 18.49 23.75 -15.05
N ILE A 41 19.55 24.50 -14.71
CA ILE A 41 20.07 25.61 -15.52
C ILE A 41 21.21 25.17 -16.47
N GLU A 42 21.81 23.99 -16.30
CA GLU A 42 22.90 23.54 -17.17
C GLU A 42 22.47 22.41 -18.14
N GLY A 43 21.98 22.85 -19.31
CA GLY A 43 22.28 22.29 -20.64
C GLY A 43 22.06 20.80 -20.91
N PHE A 44 20.88 20.45 -21.43
CA PHE A 44 20.68 19.19 -22.17
C PHE A 44 21.03 19.37 -23.66
N GLU A 45 22.22 18.91 -24.06
CA GLU A 45 22.50 18.51 -25.44
C GLU A 45 22.10 17.03 -25.62
N THR A 46 21.36 16.73 -26.69
CA THR A 46 20.91 15.38 -27.04
C THR A 46 21.94 14.67 -27.92
N PRO A 47 22.31 13.40 -27.65
CA PRO A 47 22.96 12.56 -28.64
C PRO A 47 21.95 11.69 -29.40
N LYS A 48 22.31 11.42 -30.65
CA LYS A 48 21.54 10.79 -31.71
C LYS A 48 21.39 9.27 -31.57
N LYS A 49 20.33 8.78 -32.22
CA LYS A 49 20.11 7.40 -32.67
C LYS A 49 21.38 6.75 -33.21
N ASP A 50 21.63 5.51 -32.78
CA ASP A 50 22.14 4.45 -33.65
C ASP A 50 21.33 3.18 -33.45
N LYS A 51 21.12 2.50 -34.58
CA LYS A 51 20.42 1.23 -34.74
C LYS A 51 21.43 0.12 -34.50
N GLU A 52 21.03 -0.95 -33.84
CA GLU A 52 21.59 -2.28 -34.08
C GLU A 52 20.52 -3.32 -33.80
N GLU A 53 20.31 -4.16 -34.82
CA GLU A 53 19.48 -5.36 -34.82
C GLU A 53 20.20 -6.43 -34.01
N ASP A 54 19.46 -7.24 -33.24
CA ASP A 54 19.87 -8.63 -33.12
C ASP A 54 18.67 -9.57 -32.92
N SER A 55 18.80 -10.69 -33.60
CA SER A 55 17.76 -11.67 -33.92
C SER A 55 17.94 -12.86 -32.98
N ILE A 56 16.92 -13.29 -32.25
CA ILE A 56 16.93 -14.65 -31.66
C ILE A 56 15.55 -15.29 -31.79
N ASP A 57 15.62 -16.49 -32.36
CA ASP A 57 14.61 -17.41 -32.85
C ASP A 57 13.75 -18.02 -31.75
N GLU A 58 12.49 -18.29 -32.09
CA GLU A 58 11.54 -19.04 -31.27
C GLU A 58 11.90 -20.52 -31.28
N THR A 59 11.82 -21.19 -30.12
CA THR A 59 11.52 -22.62 -30.12
C THR A 59 10.74 -23.02 -28.88
N PHE A 60 9.47 -23.37 -29.12
CA PHE A 60 8.56 -24.06 -28.22
C PHE A 60 9.01 -25.50 -28.01
N GLU A 61 9.07 -25.98 -26.76
CA GLU A 61 8.81 -27.38 -26.42
C GLU A 61 7.93 -27.48 -25.16
N ASP A 62 6.72 -27.98 -25.39
CA ASP A 62 5.70 -28.46 -24.45
C ASP A 62 6.12 -29.81 -23.85
N LYS A 63 6.10 -29.95 -22.52
CA LYS A 63 5.89 -31.21 -21.80
C LYS A 63 5.24 -30.95 -20.44
N GLY A 64 3.97 -31.32 -20.33
CA GLY A 64 3.31 -31.49 -19.04
C GLY A 64 3.82 -32.71 -18.27
N GLU A 65 3.63 -32.68 -16.95
CA GLU A 65 3.12 -33.81 -16.17
C GLU A 65 2.76 -33.33 -14.74
N ALA A 66 1.63 -33.87 -14.25
CA ALA A 66 1.08 -33.65 -12.92
C ALA A 66 1.79 -34.50 -11.87
N GLN A 67 1.78 -34.06 -10.61
CA GLN A 67 1.69 -34.87 -9.36
C GLN A 67 1.71 -33.88 -8.17
N GLU A 68 0.70 -33.74 -7.33
CA GLU A 68 0.07 -34.65 -6.33
C GLU A 68 0.37 -34.11 -4.93
N GLU A 69 -0.63 -34.26 -4.06
CA GLU A 69 -0.86 -33.54 -2.80
C GLU A 69 0.27 -33.66 -1.77
N SER A 70 0.48 -32.58 -1.01
CA SER A 70 0.80 -32.70 0.42
C SER A 70 -0.05 -31.72 1.21
N LYS A 71 -1.08 -32.28 1.86
CA LYS A 71 -1.83 -31.63 2.94
C LYS A 71 -0.89 -31.52 4.14
N GLU A 72 -0.40 -30.32 4.41
CA GLU A 72 0.10 -30.00 5.74
C GLU A 72 -1.05 -29.42 6.58
N ASP A 73 -1.45 -30.24 7.55
CA ASP A 73 -2.46 -30.01 8.56
C ASP A 73 -2.03 -28.85 9.48
N ILE A 74 -2.48 -27.63 9.18
CA ILE A 74 -2.36 -26.50 10.10
C ILE A 74 -3.68 -26.39 10.86
N GLY A 75 -3.68 -27.07 12.01
CA GLY A 75 -4.52 -26.91 13.18
C GLY A 75 -5.79 -26.05 13.04
N LEU A 76 -6.92 -26.76 12.87
CA LEU A 76 -8.26 -26.31 13.23
C LEU A 76 -8.27 -25.66 14.63
N LYS A 77 -8.36 -24.33 14.67
CA LYS A 77 -8.81 -23.57 15.83
C LYS A 77 -9.82 -22.52 15.38
N ASP A 78 -11.05 -22.73 15.82
CA ASP A 78 -12.16 -21.77 15.89
C ASP A 78 -12.95 -21.47 14.60
N GLU A 79 -13.67 -22.48 14.07
CA GLU A 79 -14.72 -22.32 13.04
C GLU A 79 -15.93 -21.46 13.48
N GLU A 80 -16.02 -21.00 14.74
CA GLU A 80 -17.11 -20.15 15.25
C GLU A 80 -16.77 -18.64 15.29
N LYS A 81 -15.65 -18.20 14.70
CA LYS A 81 -15.24 -16.77 14.75
C LYS A 81 -15.89 -15.88 13.69
N TYR A 82 -16.27 -16.45 12.54
CA TYR A 82 -16.75 -15.67 11.38
C TYR A 82 -18.16 -16.09 10.98
N ASP A 83 -19.09 -15.13 10.89
CA ASP A 83 -20.40 -15.40 10.32
C ASP A 83 -20.29 -15.57 8.78
N SER A 84 -21.22 -16.30 8.17
CA SER A 84 -21.24 -16.58 6.72
C SER A 84 -21.10 -15.31 5.88
N TYR A 85 -21.64 -14.19 6.37
CA TYR A 85 -21.57 -12.91 5.71
C TYR A 85 -20.14 -12.33 5.71
N TYR A 86 -19.36 -12.52 6.77
CA TYR A 86 -17.96 -12.12 6.83
C TYR A 86 -17.09 -12.93 5.86
N LEU A 87 -17.39 -14.21 5.65
CA LEU A 87 -16.68 -15.04 4.66
C LEU A 87 -17.05 -14.63 3.23
N GLU A 88 -18.33 -14.43 2.92
CA GLU A 88 -18.74 -13.96 1.58
C GLU A 88 -18.09 -12.62 1.19
N ARG A 89 -17.83 -11.76 2.18
CA ARG A 89 -17.21 -10.44 1.96
C ARG A 89 -15.70 -10.50 1.78
N ILE A 90 -15.00 -11.57 2.20
CA ILE A 90 -13.57 -11.68 1.96
C ILE A 90 -13.31 -11.97 0.48
N ASP A 91 -14.06 -12.91 -0.09
CA ASP A 91 -13.98 -13.28 -1.51
C ASP A 91 -14.30 -12.06 -2.40
N GLU A 92 -15.30 -11.25 -2.00
CA GLU A 92 -15.62 -10.01 -2.70
C GLU A 92 -14.47 -9.00 -2.67
N VAL A 93 -13.79 -8.85 -1.54
CA VAL A 93 -12.65 -7.93 -1.40
C VAL A 93 -11.45 -8.42 -2.23
N GLU A 94 -11.20 -9.73 -2.27
CA GLU A 94 -10.17 -10.32 -3.13
C GLU A 94 -10.45 -10.02 -4.61
N GLU A 95 -11.68 -10.28 -5.08
CA GLU A 95 -12.09 -9.99 -6.47
C GLU A 95 -11.91 -8.50 -6.81
N ILE A 96 -12.28 -7.61 -5.88
CA ILE A 96 -12.10 -6.16 -6.06
C ILE A 96 -10.61 -5.78 -6.14
N LEU A 97 -9.76 -6.38 -5.30
CA LEU A 97 -8.33 -6.08 -5.29
C LEU A 97 -7.66 -6.55 -6.59
N GLU A 98 -8.03 -7.73 -7.09
CA GLU A 98 -7.56 -8.24 -8.39
C GLU A 98 -7.95 -7.27 -9.53
N ASP A 99 -9.23 -6.88 -9.60
CA ASP A 99 -9.75 -5.88 -10.54
C ASP A 99 -8.92 -4.57 -10.52
N ILE A 100 -8.61 -4.06 -9.33
CA ILE A 100 -7.84 -2.82 -9.19
C ILE A 100 -6.41 -3.06 -9.65
N CYS A 101 -5.78 -4.17 -9.27
CA CYS A 101 -4.40 -4.50 -9.66
C CYS A 101 -4.24 -4.63 -11.16
N GLU A 102 -5.23 -5.18 -11.88
CA GLU A 102 -5.20 -5.26 -13.35
C GLU A 102 -5.17 -3.88 -14.03
N SER A 103 -5.71 -2.85 -13.36
CA SER A 103 -5.69 -1.47 -13.85
C SER A 103 -4.37 -0.75 -13.61
N ILE A 104 -3.51 -1.28 -12.72
CA ILE A 104 -2.26 -0.65 -12.32
C ILE A 104 -1.15 -1.01 -13.31
N PRO A 105 -0.33 -0.04 -13.75
CA PRO A 105 0.80 -0.32 -14.63
C PRO A 105 1.80 -1.30 -14.03
N SER A 106 2.31 -2.24 -14.84
CA SER A 106 3.21 -3.30 -14.36
C SER A 106 4.48 -2.80 -13.66
N TYR A 107 5.02 -1.65 -14.09
CA TYR A 107 6.21 -1.05 -13.46
C TYR A 107 5.97 -0.62 -12.01
N ALA A 108 4.72 -0.37 -11.61
CA ALA A 108 4.40 0.01 -10.24
C ALA A 108 4.61 -1.14 -9.24
N PHE A 109 4.77 -2.36 -9.73
CA PHE A 109 5.05 -3.56 -8.93
C PHE A 109 6.55 -3.88 -8.86
N ASP A 110 7.41 -3.12 -9.54
CA ASP A 110 8.86 -3.36 -9.53
C ASP A 110 9.40 -3.20 -8.10
N HIS A 111 10.19 -4.17 -7.62
CA HIS A 111 10.68 -4.20 -6.24
C HIS A 111 9.61 -4.36 -5.14
N LEU A 112 8.35 -4.66 -5.49
CA LEU A 112 7.29 -5.08 -4.56
C LEU A 112 7.26 -6.61 -4.42
N ASN A 113 8.39 -7.21 -4.06
CA ASN A 113 8.61 -8.66 -4.13
C ASN A 113 7.86 -9.49 -3.07
N GLY A 114 7.34 -8.87 -2.02
CA GLY A 114 6.40 -9.50 -1.10
C GLY A 114 4.93 -9.38 -1.55
N GLY A 115 4.68 -8.67 -2.66
CA GLY A 115 3.37 -8.53 -3.27
C GLY A 115 2.39 -7.69 -2.46
N ILE A 116 1.11 -7.89 -2.73
CA ILE A 116 0.00 -7.32 -1.98
C ILE A 116 -0.63 -8.46 -1.17
N ILE A 117 -0.78 -8.25 0.13
CA ILE A 117 -1.33 -9.25 1.06
C ILE A 117 -2.61 -8.71 1.67
N LEU A 118 -3.69 -9.48 1.57
CA LEU A 118 -4.92 -9.25 2.32
C LEU A 118 -4.83 -9.96 3.68
N SER A 119 -4.92 -9.19 4.76
CA SER A 119 -4.83 -9.67 6.13
C SER A 119 -6.20 -9.62 6.80
N GLU A 120 -6.70 -10.75 7.32
CA GLU A 120 -7.97 -10.80 8.06
C GLU A 120 -7.98 -9.94 9.33
N ASP A 121 -6.80 -9.68 9.88
CA ASP A 121 -6.65 -8.86 11.08
C ASP A 121 -7.18 -7.44 10.88
N LYS A 122 -7.62 -6.85 12.00
CA LYS A 122 -7.85 -5.40 12.10
C LYS A 122 -6.69 -4.76 12.85
N LYS A 123 -6.30 -3.57 12.46
CA LYS A 123 -5.18 -2.85 13.08
C LYS A 123 -5.58 -1.41 13.41
N TYR A 124 -5.33 -1.03 14.66
CA TYR A 124 -5.43 0.35 15.12
C TYR A 124 -4.05 0.99 15.11
N HIS A 125 -4.00 2.29 14.82
CA HIS A 125 -2.77 3.05 14.97
C HIS A 125 -2.41 3.19 16.46
N GLU A 126 -1.13 3.27 16.79
CA GLU A 126 -0.66 3.32 18.19
C GLU A 126 -1.19 4.55 18.96
N GLU A 127 -1.44 5.63 18.23
CA GLU A 127 -2.01 6.86 18.78
C GLU A 127 -3.54 6.86 18.85
N SER A 128 -4.19 5.77 18.44
CA SER A 128 -5.65 5.68 18.53
C SER A 128 -6.10 5.85 19.99
N ARG A 129 -7.13 6.67 20.18
CA ARG A 129 -7.77 6.89 21.48
C ARG A 129 -9.21 6.39 21.40
N ALA A 130 -9.48 5.28 22.08
CA ALA A 130 -10.78 4.62 22.06
C ALA A 130 -11.19 4.11 20.65
N ASP A 131 -10.25 3.44 19.97
CA ASP A 131 -10.49 2.68 18.73
C ASP A 131 -11.02 3.53 17.55
N ASP A 132 -10.60 4.80 17.51
CA ASP A 132 -11.04 5.81 16.55
C ASP A 132 -10.12 5.98 15.32
N LEU A 133 -8.94 5.33 15.31
CA LEU A 133 -7.92 5.46 14.27
C LEU A 133 -7.49 4.08 13.79
N LEU A 134 -8.01 3.67 12.62
CA LEU A 134 -7.73 2.38 11.99
C LEU A 134 -6.69 2.52 10.89
N ILE A 135 -5.85 1.49 10.76
CA ILE A 135 -4.96 1.31 9.63
C ILE A 135 -5.66 0.37 8.65
N MET A 136 -5.87 0.86 7.42
CA MET A 136 -6.57 0.12 6.36
C MET A 136 -5.59 -0.55 5.40
N GLY A 137 -4.42 0.06 5.23
CA GLY A 137 -3.31 -0.41 4.43
C GLY A 137 -1.98 0.04 5.04
N GLU A 138 -0.91 -0.65 4.68
CA GLU A 138 0.45 -0.19 4.95
C GLU A 138 1.45 -0.73 3.92
N TYR A 139 2.33 0.14 3.45
CA TYR A 139 3.53 -0.22 2.72
C TYR A 139 4.65 -0.61 3.69
N GLN A 140 4.99 -1.90 3.71
CA GLN A 140 6.04 -2.45 4.56
C GLN A 140 7.33 -2.65 3.77
N ARG A 141 8.44 -2.13 4.30
CA ARG A 141 9.78 -2.43 3.81
C ARG A 141 10.46 -3.44 4.72
N SER A 142 11.18 -4.38 4.13
CA SER A 142 12.03 -5.29 4.89
C SER A 142 13.25 -5.71 4.09
N ILE A 143 14.25 -6.28 4.77
CA ILE A 143 15.41 -6.90 4.10
C ILE A 143 15.02 -8.07 3.20
N LEU A 144 13.86 -8.69 3.46
CA LEU A 144 13.34 -9.82 2.69
C LEU A 144 12.49 -9.36 1.50
N GLY A 145 12.06 -8.10 1.51
CA GLY A 145 11.25 -7.52 0.46
C GLY A 145 10.32 -6.42 0.90
N ASN A 146 9.79 -5.71 -0.09
CA ASN A 146 8.73 -4.73 0.10
C ASN A 146 7.38 -5.34 -0.24
N MET A 147 6.35 -4.97 0.52
CA MET A 147 4.99 -5.45 0.33
C MET A 147 3.97 -4.40 0.72
N ILE A 148 2.77 -4.49 0.15
CA ILE A 148 1.60 -3.75 0.59
C ILE A 148 0.72 -4.70 1.37
N LYS A 149 0.35 -4.35 2.60
CA LYS A 149 -0.61 -5.11 3.39
C LYS A 149 -1.91 -4.34 3.46
N ILE A 150 -3.02 -4.97 3.11
CA ILE A 150 -4.38 -4.45 3.27
C ILE A 150 -5.06 -5.18 4.43
N TYR A 151 -5.67 -4.43 5.36
CA TYR A 151 -6.31 -4.97 6.56
C TYR A 151 -7.82 -5.17 6.33
N TYR A 152 -8.21 -6.36 5.89
CA TYR A 152 -9.61 -6.74 5.69
C TYR A 152 -10.46 -6.52 6.95
N GLY A 153 -9.93 -6.87 8.12
CA GLY A 153 -10.62 -6.65 9.39
C GLY A 153 -10.94 -5.18 9.64
N SER A 154 -10.03 -4.27 9.28
CA SER A 154 -10.26 -2.81 9.36
C SER A 154 -11.31 -2.35 8.36
N PHE A 155 -11.29 -2.88 7.12
CA PHE A 155 -12.34 -2.63 6.12
C PHE A 155 -13.72 -3.09 6.60
N MET A 156 -13.82 -4.25 7.24
CA MET A 156 -15.10 -4.73 7.78
C MET A 156 -15.56 -3.91 8.99
N GLU A 157 -14.65 -3.41 9.81
CA GLU A 157 -14.99 -2.54 10.92
C GLU A 157 -15.57 -1.17 10.45
N MET A 158 -15.28 -0.76 9.21
CA MET A 158 -15.71 0.51 8.60
C MET A 158 -16.86 0.37 7.60
N TYR A 159 -16.72 -0.58 6.68
CA TYR A 159 -17.47 -0.67 5.43
C TYR A 159 -18.23 -2.01 5.30
N ARG A 160 -18.41 -2.75 6.40
CA ARG A 160 -19.16 -4.02 6.39
C ARG A 160 -20.59 -3.92 5.90
N TYR A 161 -21.24 -2.76 5.96
CA TYR A 161 -22.59 -2.60 5.40
C TYR A 161 -22.63 -1.66 4.19
N SER A 162 -21.47 -1.28 3.67
CA SER A 162 -21.37 -0.48 2.45
C SER A 162 -21.65 -1.34 1.22
N SER A 163 -22.08 -0.70 0.13
CA SER A 163 -22.24 -1.38 -1.15
C SER A 163 -20.88 -1.79 -1.72
N ARG A 164 -20.89 -2.74 -2.65
CA ARG A 164 -19.70 -3.18 -3.38
C ARG A 164 -18.94 -2.03 -4.02
N GLU A 165 -19.67 -1.07 -4.60
CA GLU A 165 -19.09 0.10 -5.27
C GLU A 165 -18.36 1.02 -4.28
N ARG A 166 -19.00 1.35 -3.14
CA ARG A 166 -18.34 2.17 -2.10
C ARG A 166 -17.13 1.44 -1.49
N LEU A 167 -17.22 0.12 -1.33
CA LEU A 167 -16.09 -0.68 -0.86
C LEU A 167 -14.94 -0.66 -1.87
N LYS A 168 -15.24 -0.82 -3.16
CA LYS A 168 -14.27 -0.74 -4.26
C LYS A 168 -13.58 0.62 -4.32
N GLU A 169 -14.34 1.71 -4.28
CA GLU A 169 -13.78 3.07 -4.23
C GLU A 169 -12.79 3.23 -3.07
N LYS A 170 -13.13 2.71 -1.88
CA LYS A 170 -12.27 2.82 -0.70
C LYS A 170 -11.07 1.88 -0.72
N LEU A 171 -11.20 0.67 -1.27
CA LEU A 171 -10.07 -0.22 -1.49
C LEU A 171 -9.09 0.37 -2.51
N GLU A 172 -9.61 0.94 -3.59
CA GLU A 172 -8.79 1.59 -4.63
C GLU A 172 -8.04 2.81 -4.05
N GLU A 173 -8.73 3.67 -3.30
CA GLU A 173 -8.13 4.81 -2.60
C GLU A 173 -6.96 4.39 -1.70
N VAL A 174 -7.16 3.37 -0.85
CA VAL A 174 -6.12 2.87 0.05
C VAL A 174 -4.99 2.21 -0.74
N LEU A 175 -5.31 1.31 -1.69
CA LEU A 175 -4.28 0.58 -2.43
C LEU A 175 -3.38 1.53 -3.24
N LEU A 176 -3.96 2.53 -3.92
CA LEU A 176 -3.20 3.53 -4.66
C LEU A 176 -2.34 4.42 -3.74
N HIS A 177 -2.82 4.71 -2.52
CA HIS A 177 -2.02 5.41 -1.51
C HIS A 177 -0.77 4.60 -1.14
N GLU A 178 -0.91 3.29 -0.88
CA GLU A 178 0.23 2.42 -0.57
C GLU A 178 1.20 2.25 -1.75
N PHE A 179 0.68 2.17 -2.97
CA PHE A 179 1.51 2.19 -4.18
C PHE A 179 2.27 3.50 -4.34
N THR A 180 1.66 4.62 -3.97
CA THR A 180 2.33 5.93 -4.01
C THR A 180 3.48 5.96 -3.01
N HIS A 181 3.28 5.46 -1.78
CA HIS A 181 4.38 5.27 -0.81
C HIS A 181 5.52 4.41 -1.35
N HIS A 182 5.18 3.32 -2.03
CA HIS A 182 6.16 2.46 -2.67
C HIS A 182 6.97 3.19 -3.75
N LEU A 183 6.30 3.90 -4.65
CA LEU A 183 6.92 4.64 -5.75
C LEU A 183 7.75 5.83 -5.26
N GLU A 184 7.25 6.59 -4.28
CA GLU A 184 8.00 7.68 -3.65
C GLU A 184 9.28 7.14 -3.00
N PHE A 185 9.21 6.02 -2.29
CA PHE A 185 10.39 5.38 -1.73
C PHE A 185 11.42 5.01 -2.81
N LEU A 186 10.99 4.40 -3.93
CA LEU A 186 11.89 4.08 -5.04
C LEU A 186 12.49 5.32 -5.70
N ALA A 187 11.73 6.42 -5.73
CA ALA A 187 12.18 7.72 -6.24
C ALA A 187 13.02 8.51 -5.23
N ASN A 188 13.17 8.03 -3.98
CA ASN A 188 13.77 8.75 -2.86
C ASN A 188 13.05 10.10 -2.57
N GLU A 189 11.74 10.11 -2.76
CA GLU A 189 10.82 11.18 -2.41
C GLU A 189 10.10 10.86 -1.09
N TRP A 190 9.61 11.90 -0.41
CA TRP A 190 9.03 11.79 0.93
C TRP A 190 7.73 12.59 1.09
N GLY A 191 7.10 12.98 -0.02
CA GLY A 191 5.95 13.90 -0.03
C GLY A 191 4.77 13.36 0.78
N LEU A 192 4.37 12.12 0.51
CA LEU A 192 3.23 11.47 1.14
C LEU A 192 3.52 11.11 2.60
N VAL A 193 4.77 10.73 2.92
CA VAL A 193 5.22 10.53 4.31
C VAL A 193 5.07 11.83 5.14
N ILE A 194 5.40 12.98 4.55
CA ILE A 194 5.22 14.28 5.21
C ILE A 194 3.74 14.60 5.39
N GLU A 195 2.90 14.33 4.39
CA GLU A 195 1.45 14.56 4.46
C GLU A 195 0.79 13.71 5.56
N ASP A 196 1.11 12.41 5.60
CA ASP A 196 0.59 11.48 6.60
C ASP A 196 1.00 11.91 8.03
N LYS A 197 2.24 12.35 8.20
CA LYS A 197 2.69 12.86 9.49
C LYS A 197 2.00 14.17 9.91
N LYS A 198 1.76 15.10 8.98
CA LYS A 198 0.98 16.33 9.24
C LYS A 198 -0.44 15.99 9.66
N PHE A 199 -1.04 14.99 9.01
CA PHE A 199 -2.35 14.49 9.36
C PHE A 199 -2.40 13.96 10.82
N LEU A 200 -1.41 13.15 11.24
CA LEU A 200 -1.33 12.71 12.65
C LEU A 200 -1.16 13.87 13.62
N GLU A 201 -0.36 14.89 13.28
CA GLU A 201 -0.22 16.05 14.14
C GLU A 201 -1.53 16.81 14.34
N GLU A 202 -2.32 16.99 13.28
CA GLU A 202 -3.64 17.61 13.36
C GLU A 202 -4.59 16.78 14.21
N TYR A 203 -4.58 15.45 14.03
CA TYR A 203 -5.32 14.51 14.87
C TYR A 203 -4.94 14.66 16.36
N ARG A 204 -3.65 14.69 16.70
CA ARG A 204 -3.15 14.92 18.07
C ARG A 204 -3.64 16.26 18.64
N LYS A 205 -3.59 17.34 17.84
CA LYS A 205 -4.02 18.70 18.26
C LYS A 205 -5.52 18.75 18.50
N GLY A 206 -6.33 18.14 17.64
CA GLY A 206 -7.79 18.05 17.80
C GLY A 206 -8.19 17.37 19.11
N LYS A 207 -7.50 16.28 19.47
CA LYS A 207 -7.76 15.50 20.69
C LYS A 207 -7.22 16.09 21.99
N ASN A 208 -6.27 17.02 21.94
CA ASN A 208 -5.80 17.72 23.14
C ASN A 208 -6.70 18.92 23.51
N ASN A 209 -7.62 19.31 22.62
CA ASN A 209 -8.56 20.41 22.81
C ASN A 209 -9.98 19.95 23.20
N GLU A 210 -10.21 18.63 23.34
CA GLU A 210 -11.43 17.99 23.89
C GLU A 210 -11.27 17.69 25.38
#